data_AF-A0AAX0B4B6-F1
#
_entry.id   AF-A0AAX0B4B6-F1
#
_cell.length_a   1.000
_cell.length_b   1.000
_cell.length_c   1.000
_cell.angle_alpha   90.00
_cell.angle_beta   90.00
_cell.angle_gamma   90.00
#
_symmetry.space_group_name_H-M   'P 1'
#
loop_
_entity.id
_entity.type
_entity.pdbx_description
1 polymer ?
#
loop_
_entity_poly.entity_id
_entity_poly.type
_entity_poly.pdbx_seq_one_letter_code
_entity_poly.pdbx_strand_id
1 'polypeptide(L)'
;MIKQGKNTIYCDECNAEIKQTKNLIETKHLNNGIQIRFFRCKACGTKYLVDVTDRELREKVIKLNKWSEQHKKALDIVIDGMSKEELKKLAILVDETAFNMDKLQEEIKVTKAELKEKYGGEL
;
A
#
# COMPACT_ATOMS: atom_id res chain seq x y z
N MET A 1 19.49 -3.93 7.07
CA MET A 1 18.35 -4.52 6.32
C MET A 1 18.01 -5.89 6.87
N ILE A 2 16.73 -6.13 7.12
CA ILE A 2 16.17 -7.36 7.71
C ILE A 2 16.16 -8.50 6.67
N LYS A 3 16.47 -9.74 7.05
CA LYS A 3 16.34 -10.91 6.14
C LYS A 3 14.94 -11.54 6.28
N GLN A 4 14.26 -11.75 5.15
CA GLN A 4 12.95 -12.40 5.10
C GLN A 4 13.08 -13.90 4.75
N GLY A 5 12.53 -14.76 5.60
CA GLY A 5 12.23 -16.15 5.31
C GLY A 5 10.74 -16.34 5.00
N LYS A 6 10.32 -17.57 4.67
CA LYS A 6 8.93 -17.89 4.28
C LYS A 6 7.89 -17.50 5.35
N ASN A 7 8.21 -17.57 6.63
CA ASN A 7 7.32 -17.24 7.77
C ASN A 7 8.05 -16.53 8.92
N THR A 8 9.30 -16.14 8.70
CA THR A 8 10.20 -15.65 9.75
C THR A 8 10.98 -14.44 9.24
N ILE A 9 11.27 -13.54 10.15
CA ILE A 9 12.00 -12.30 9.91
C ILE A 9 13.23 -12.35 10.82
N TYR A 10 14.43 -12.21 10.25
CA TYR A 10 15.65 -12.16 11.04
C TYR A 10 16.07 -10.72 11.25
N CYS A 11 16.12 -10.31 12.52
CA CYS A 11 16.68 -9.04 12.93
C CYS A 11 18.16 -8.98 12.50
N ASP A 12 18.59 -7.92 11.84
CA ASP A 12 19.98 -7.75 11.40
C ASP A 12 20.93 -7.36 12.54
N GLU A 13 20.43 -6.71 13.59
CA GLU A 13 21.22 -6.30 14.76
C GLU A 13 21.58 -7.49 15.67
N CYS A 14 20.62 -8.38 15.95
CA CYS A 14 20.82 -9.49 16.89
C CYS A 14 20.67 -10.88 16.28
N ASN A 15 20.41 -10.98 14.96
CA ASN A 15 20.12 -12.23 14.26
C ASN A 15 18.96 -13.07 14.85
N ALA A 16 18.15 -12.47 15.73
CA ALA A 16 17.02 -13.16 16.32
C ALA A 16 15.95 -13.48 15.27
N GLU A 17 15.40 -14.69 15.37
CA GLU A 17 14.27 -15.12 14.57
C GLU A 17 12.97 -14.55 15.13
N ILE A 18 12.26 -13.79 14.30
CA ILE A 18 10.97 -13.18 14.61
C ILE A 18 9.91 -13.90 13.77
N LYS A 19 8.98 -14.60 14.42
CA LYS A 19 7.86 -15.23 13.71
C LYS A 19 6.91 -14.15 13.15
N GLN A 20 6.61 -14.22 11.85
CA GLN A 20 5.63 -13.33 11.23
C GLN A 20 4.23 -13.68 11.73
N THR A 21 3.74 -12.89 12.69
CA THR A 21 2.38 -12.99 13.21
C THR A 21 1.59 -11.75 12.81
N LYS A 22 0.25 -11.84 12.79
CA LYS A 22 -0.61 -10.70 12.42
C LYS A 22 -0.41 -9.46 13.31
N ASN A 23 0.03 -9.66 14.54
CA ASN A 23 0.26 -8.62 15.54
C ASN A 23 1.71 -8.14 15.59
N LEU A 24 2.54 -8.51 14.60
CA LEU A 24 3.94 -8.08 14.55
C LEU A 24 4.07 -6.57 14.28
N ILE A 25 3.16 -6.01 13.49
CA ILE A 25 3.19 -4.61 13.11
C ILE A 25 2.46 -3.79 14.17
N GLU A 26 3.22 -2.99 14.90
CA GLU A 26 2.72 -1.94 15.78
C GLU A 26 2.40 -0.68 14.98
N THR A 27 1.49 0.14 15.52
CA THR A 27 1.10 1.41 14.93
C THR A 27 1.23 2.51 15.97
N LYS A 28 1.91 3.60 15.60
CA LYS A 28 1.99 4.86 16.35
C LYS A 28 1.25 5.94 15.57
N HIS A 29 0.37 6.65 16.25
CA HIS A 29 -0.33 7.81 15.71
C HIS A 29 0.34 9.07 16.21
N LEU A 30 0.59 10.00 15.30
CA LEU A 30 1.08 11.35 15.62
C LEU A 30 -0.08 12.34 15.58
N ASN A 31 0.05 13.45 16.31
CA ASN A 31 -1.02 14.45 16.49
C ASN A 31 -1.45 15.12 15.18
N ASN A 32 -0.59 15.15 14.17
CA ASN A 32 -0.86 15.67 12.83
C ASN A 32 -1.62 14.68 11.91
N GLY A 33 -2.12 13.56 12.45
CA GLY A 33 -2.83 12.55 11.67
C GLY A 33 -1.91 11.62 10.87
N ILE A 34 -0.60 11.66 11.11
CA ILE A 34 0.34 10.68 10.56
C ILE A 34 0.23 9.37 11.33
N GLN A 35 0.23 8.27 10.59
CA GLN A 35 0.30 6.92 11.11
C GLN A 35 1.64 6.31 10.71
N ILE A 36 2.41 5.91 11.71
CA ILE A 36 3.67 5.20 11.56
C ILE A 36 3.44 3.73 11.90
N ARG A 37 3.68 2.85 10.94
CA ARG A 37 3.64 1.41 11.13
C ARG A 37 5.08 0.91 11.25
N PHE A 38 5.37 0.20 12.32
CA PHE A 38 6.70 -0.34 12.58
C PHE A 38 6.58 -1.69 13.26
N PHE A 39 7.65 -2.46 13.29
CA PHE A 39 7.72 -3.61 14.18
C PHE A 39 8.95 -3.49 15.06
N ARG A 40 8.88 -4.07 16.26
CA ARG A 40 9.97 -4.10 17.20
C ARG A 40 10.53 -5.50 17.31
N CYS A 41 11.85 -5.65 17.21
CA CYS A 41 12.51 -6.89 17.57
C CYS A 41 12.35 -7.12 19.07
N LYS A 42 11.74 -8.25 19.46
CA LYS A 42 11.52 -8.58 20.88
C LYS A 42 12.81 -8.94 21.63
N ALA A 43 13.87 -9.30 20.91
CA ALA A 43 15.14 -9.70 21.50
C ALA A 43 16.03 -8.50 21.84
N CYS A 44 16.22 -7.57 20.90
CA CYS A 44 17.11 -6.41 21.08
C CYS A 44 16.38 -5.06 21.21
N GLY A 45 15.08 -5.01 20.96
CA GLY A 45 14.30 -3.76 21.02
C GLY A 45 14.42 -2.87 19.79
N THR A 46 15.24 -3.22 18.80
CA THR A 46 15.39 -2.45 17.54
C THR A 46 14.03 -2.33 16.84
N LYS A 47 13.68 -1.10 16.44
CA LYS A 47 12.45 -0.82 15.71
C LYS A 47 12.75 -0.67 14.22
N TYR A 48 11.87 -1.23 13.40
CA TYR A 48 11.98 -1.14 11.94
C TYR A 48 10.72 -0.52 11.38
N LEU A 49 10.91 0.54 10.60
CA LEU A 49 9.84 1.24 9.93
C LEU A 49 9.28 0.40 8.77
N VAL A 50 7.98 0.13 8.80
CA VAL A 50 7.25 -0.62 7.77
C VAL A 50 6.60 0.34 6.78
N ASP A 51 5.82 1.30 7.28
CA ASP A 51 5.10 2.26 6.44
C ASP A 51 4.86 3.57 7.22
N VAL A 52 4.79 4.68 6.49
CA VAL A 52 4.34 5.98 7.02
C VAL A 52 3.25 6.48 6.11
N THR A 53 2.07 6.75 6.68
CA THR A 53 0.92 7.23 5.91
C THR A 53 0.20 8.33 6.65
N ASP A 54 -0.17 9.40 5.97
CA ASP A 54 -1.07 10.41 6.51
C ASP A 54 -2.54 10.00 6.36
N ARG A 55 -3.45 10.78 6.95
CA ARG A 55 -4.90 10.53 6.86
C ARG A 55 -5.45 10.69 5.44
N GLU A 56 -5.07 11.76 4.75
CA GLU A 56 -5.56 12.08 3.41
C GLU A 56 -5.15 11.01 2.40
N LEU A 57 -3.90 10.56 2.44
CA LEU A 57 -3.37 9.49 1.61
C LEU A 57 -4.12 8.17 1.88
N ARG A 58 -4.40 7.84 3.14
CA ARG A 58 -5.21 6.66 3.49
C ARG A 58 -6.62 6.75 2.90
N GLU A 59 -7.27 7.92 2.99
CA GLU A 59 -8.59 8.14 2.41
C GLU A 59 -8.57 8.04 0.87
N LYS A 60 -7.55 8.59 0.21
CA LYS A 60 -7.35 8.46 -1.24
C LYS A 60 -7.19 7.00 -1.67
N VAL A 61 -6.36 6.23 -0.96
CA VAL A 61 -6.17 4.79 -1.23
C VAL A 61 -7.47 4.00 -1.04
N ILE A 62 -8.25 4.29 0.01
CA ILE A 62 -9.54 3.61 0.23
C ILE A 62 -10.52 3.93 -0.90
N LYS A 63 -10.62 5.20 -1.30
CA LYS A 63 -11.48 5.61 -2.43
C LYS A 63 -11.06 4.93 -3.72
N LEU A 64 -9.77 4.88 -4.00
CA LEU A 64 -9.21 4.23 -5.18
C LEU A 64 -9.57 2.73 -5.23
N ASN A 65 -9.39 2.02 -4.11
CA ASN A 65 -9.71 0.60 -4.02
C ASN A 65 -11.22 0.35 -4.21
N LYS A 66 -12.08 1.18 -3.61
CA LYS A 66 -13.54 1.10 -3.80
C LYS A 66 -13.94 1.34 -5.24
N TRP A 67 -13.37 2.38 -5.86
CA TRP A 67 -13.61 2.74 -7.25
C TRP A 67 -13.18 1.61 -8.20
N SER A 68 -11.99 1.03 -7.99
CA SER A 68 -11.48 -0.09 -8.77
C SER A 68 -12.38 -1.33 -8.68
N GLU A 69 -12.83 -1.71 -7.49
CA GLU A 69 -13.75 -2.84 -7.28
C GLU A 69 -15.12 -2.61 -7.93
N GLN A 70 -15.64 -1.38 -7.87
CA GLN A 70 -16.90 -1.01 -8.52
C GLN A 70 -16.77 -1.04 -10.04
N HIS A 71 -15.69 -0.49 -10.58
CA HIS A 71 -15.43 -0.48 -12.02
C HIS A 71 -15.27 -1.89 -12.57
N LYS A 72 -14.54 -2.78 -11.88
CA LYS A 72 -14.39 -4.17 -12.31
C LYS A 72 -15.73 -4.89 -12.41
N LYS A 73 -16.59 -4.75 -11.39
CA LYS A 73 -17.93 -5.37 -11.38
C LYS A 73 -18.84 -4.82 -12.47
N ALA A 74 -18.81 -3.50 -12.71
CA ALA A 74 -19.61 -2.88 -13.76
C ALA A 74 -19.13 -3.31 -15.16
N LEU A 75 -17.81 -3.44 -15.35
CA LEU A 75 -17.22 -3.86 -16.61
C LEU A 75 -17.63 -5.29 -17.00
N ASP A 76 -17.57 -6.23 -16.06
CA ASP A 76 -17.98 -7.64 -16.30
C ASP A 76 -19.45 -7.74 -16.75
N ILE A 77 -20.35 -6.93 -16.20
CA ILE A 77 -21.78 -6.92 -16.56
C ILE A 77 -21.99 -6.37 -17.98
N VAL A 78 -21.23 -5.35 -18.36
CA VAL A 78 -21.41 -4.63 -19.63
C VAL A 78 -20.90 -5.45 -20.82
N ILE A 79 -19.84 -6.26 -20.65
CA ILE A 79 -19.23 -7.03 -21.75
C ILE A 79 -20.17 -8.10 -22.35
N ASP A 80 -21.07 -8.70 -21.56
CA ASP A 80 -21.90 -9.86 -21.98
C ASP A 80 -22.96 -9.52 -23.06
N GLY A 81 -23.25 -8.23 -23.27
CA GLY A 81 -24.28 -7.76 -24.21
C GLY A 81 -23.78 -6.87 -25.36
N MET A 82 -22.48 -6.66 -25.50
CA MET A 82 -21.92 -5.66 -26.42
C MET A 82 -21.65 -6.19 -27.83
N SER A 83 -21.85 -5.31 -28.81
CA SER A 83 -21.40 -5.50 -30.19
C SER A 83 -19.87 -5.35 -30.32
N LYS A 84 -19.30 -5.83 -31.44
CA LYS A 84 -17.85 -5.76 -31.70
C LYS A 84 -17.31 -4.32 -31.73
N GLU A 85 -18.10 -3.36 -32.22
CA GLU A 85 -17.75 -1.95 -32.29
C GLU A 85 -17.71 -1.30 -30.91
N GLU A 86 -18.63 -1.68 -30.02
CA GLU A 86 -18.66 -1.20 -28.64
C GLU A 86 -17.49 -1.77 -27.83
N LEU A 87 -17.13 -3.05 -28.05
CA LEU A 87 -15.95 -3.66 -27.44
C LEU A 87 -14.65 -2.93 -27.82
N LYS A 88 -14.51 -2.47 -29.07
CA LYS A 88 -13.34 -1.67 -29.49
C LYS A 88 -13.27 -0.32 -28.79
N LYS A 89 -14.40 0.37 -28.61
CA LYS A 89 -14.45 1.65 -27.88
C LYS A 89 -14.14 1.45 -26.39
N LEU A 90 -14.63 0.35 -25.81
CA LEU A 90 -14.36 -0.01 -24.43
C LEU A 90 -12.86 -0.28 -24.21
N ALA A 91 -12.18 -0.95 -25.14
CA ALA A 91 -10.74 -1.20 -25.06
C ALA A 91 -9.91 0.08 -24.94
N ILE A 92 -10.24 1.11 -25.72
CA ILE A 92 -9.56 2.42 -25.66
C ILE A 92 -9.75 3.08 -24.27
N LEU A 93 -10.98 3.06 -23.75
CA LEU A 93 -11.28 3.60 -22.41
C LEU A 93 -10.58 2.81 -21.30
N VAL A 94 -10.45 1.50 -21.44
CA VAL A 94 -9.70 0.64 -20.51
C VAL A 94 -8.20 1.00 -20.54
N ASP A 95 -7.62 1.24 -21.72
CA ASP A 95 -6.21 1.65 -21.84
C ASP A 95 -5.96 3.04 -21.21
N GLU A 96 -6.84 4.01 -21.47
CA GLU A 96 -6.75 5.34 -20.86
C GLU A 96 -6.92 5.30 -19.34
N THR A 97 -7.84 4.48 -18.83
CA THR A 97 -8.02 4.30 -17.40
C THR A 97 -6.82 3.60 -16.75
N ALA A 98 -6.22 2.59 -17.40
CA ALA A 98 -4.99 1.96 -16.94
C ALA A 98 -3.84 2.97 -16.82
N PHE A 99 -3.63 3.81 -17.84
CA PHE A 99 -2.61 4.86 -17.81
C PHE A 99 -2.81 5.85 -16.65
N ASN A 100 -4.04 6.30 -16.43
CA ASN A 100 -4.37 7.21 -15.33
C ASN A 100 -4.17 6.56 -13.96
N MET A 101 -4.46 5.26 -13.84
CA MET A 101 -4.21 4.49 -12.62
C MET A 101 -2.72 4.36 -12.31
N ASP A 102 -1.88 4.10 -13.31
CA ASP A 102 -0.42 4.02 -13.15
C ASP A 102 0.15 5.36 -12.65
N LYS A 103 -0.32 6.48 -13.23
CA LYS A 103 0.08 7.81 -12.78
C LYS A 103 -0.27 8.04 -11.31
N LEU A 104 -1.50 7.69 -10.90
CA LEU A 104 -1.94 7.85 -9.51
C LEU A 104 -1.17 6.94 -8.54
N GLN A 105 -0.80 5.73 -8.97
CA GLN A 105 0.06 4.85 -8.17
C GLN A 105 1.45 5.45 -7.95
N GLU A 106 2.03 6.08 -8.97
CA GLU A 106 3.32 6.75 -8.83
C GLU A 106 3.22 7.98 -7.92
N GLU A 107 2.17 8.78 -8.03
CA GLU A 107 1.92 9.91 -7.11
C GLU A 107 1.83 9.43 -5.64
N ILE A 108 1.08 8.37 -5.38
CA ILE A 108 0.98 7.76 -4.03
C ILE A 108 2.35 7.32 -3.53
N LYS A 109 3.16 6.70 -4.38
CA LYS A 109 4.49 6.20 -4.04
C LYS A 109 5.45 7.34 -3.72
N VAL A 110 5.42 8.43 -4.48
CA VAL A 110 6.20 9.65 -4.21
C VAL A 110 5.79 10.24 -2.87
N THR A 111 4.50 10.46 -2.62
CA THR A 111 4.03 10.99 -1.33
C THR A 111 4.43 10.10 -0.15
N LYS A 112 4.36 8.76 -0.29
CA LYS A 112 4.84 7.84 0.74
C LYS A 112 6.35 7.99 1.00
N ALA A 113 7.16 8.18 -0.03
CA ALA A 113 8.59 8.38 0.12
C ALA A 113 8.90 9.68 0.87
N GLU A 114 8.22 10.78 0.50
CA GLU A 114 8.34 12.08 1.19
C GLU A 114 7.94 12.00 2.67
N LEU A 115 6.82 11.33 2.97
CA LEU A 115 6.39 11.10 4.35
C LEU A 115 7.40 10.27 5.14
N LYS A 116 7.98 9.25 4.50
CA LYS A 116 8.98 8.38 5.12
C LYS A 116 10.27 9.12 5.42
N GLU A 117 10.72 10.00 4.53
CA GLU A 117 11.88 10.86 4.76
C GLU A 117 11.63 11.83 5.90
N LYS A 118 10.45 12.46 5.91
CA LYS A 118 10.11 13.50 6.89
C LYS A 118 9.84 12.97 8.30
N TYR A 119 9.16 11.83 8.43
CA TYR A 119 8.68 11.31 9.72
C TYR A 119 9.31 9.97 10.11
N GLY A 120 10.11 9.35 9.24
CA GLY A 120 10.69 8.03 9.49
C GLY A 120 11.67 8.00 10.68
N GLY A 121 12.26 9.15 11.03
CA GLY A 121 13.12 9.29 12.20
C GLY A 121 12.36 9.41 13.54
N GLU A 122 11.04 9.63 13.54
CA GLU A 122 10.25 9.80 14.77
C GLU A 122 9.88 8.48 15.47
N LEU A 123 10.58 7.39 15.14
CA LEU A 123 10.25 6.02 15.55
C LEU A 123 10.52 5.69 17.02
#